data_AF-A0A1V4WHT8-F1
#
_entry.id   AF-A0A1V4WHT8-F1
#
_cell.length_a   1.000
_cell.length_b   1.000
_cell.length_c   1.000
_cell.angle_alpha   90.00
_cell.angle_beta   90.00
_cell.angle_gamma   90.00
#
_symmetry.space_group_name_H-M   'P 1'
#
loop_
_entity.id
_entity.type
_entity.pdbx_description
1 polymer ?
#
loop_
_entity_poly.entity_id
_entity_poly.type
_entity_poly.pdbx_seq_one_letter_code
_entity_poly.pdbx_strand_id
1 'polypeptide(L)' 'MLTESLKDIINCVGNPIFLKDQQHRYVFANDTACEVVGIPHNALFVW' A
#
# COMPACT_ATOMS: atom_id res chain seq x y z
N MET A 1 7.34 8.74 -6.71
CA MET A 1 6.62 8.83 -5.42
C MET A 1 5.14 8.97 -5.73
N LEU A 2 4.26 8.18 -5.10
CA LEU A 2 2.80 8.33 -5.29
C LEU A 2 2.37 9.71 -4.76
N THR A 3 1.59 10.45 -5.53
CA THR A 3 0.97 11.69 -5.04
C THR A 3 -0.12 11.37 -4.02
N GLU A 4 -0.40 12.27 -3.09
CA GLU A 4 -1.48 12.07 -2.11
C GLU A 4 -2.83 11.83 -2.81
N SER A 5 -3.13 12.60 -3.87
CA SER A 5 -4.34 12.42 -4.67
C SER A 5 -4.49 11.02 -5.28
N LEU A 6 -3.39 10.38 -5.66
CA LEU A 6 -3.41 9.03 -6.20
C LEU A 6 -3.58 7.99 -5.10
N LYS A 7 -2.98 8.20 -3.91
CA LYS A 7 -3.19 7.33 -2.75
C LYS A 7 -4.66 7.32 -2.35
N ASP A 8 -5.31 8.48 -2.30
CA ASP A 8 -6.74 8.60 -1.97
C ASP A 8 -7.61 7.79 -2.94
N ILE A 9 -7.35 7.91 -4.25
CA ILE A 9 -8.06 7.13 -5.27
C ILE A 9 -7.84 5.63 -5.09
N ILE A 10 -6.61 5.21 -4.80
CA ILE A 10 -6.27 3.80 -4.59
C ILE A 10 -6.94 3.25 -3.32
N ASN A 11 -7.07 4.07 -2.26
CA ASN A 11 -7.76 3.70 -1.03
C ASN A 11 -9.29 3.58 -1.19
N CYS A 12 -9.89 4.16 -2.23
CA CYS A 12 -11.30 3.91 -2.57
C CYS A 12 -11.56 2.50 -3.14
N VAL A 13 -10.51 1.76 -3.52
CA VAL A 13 -10.66 0.41 -4.08
C VAL A 13 -10.82 -0.61 -2.95
N GLY A 14 -11.98 -1.28 -2.93
CA GLY A 14 -12.32 -2.31 -1.93
C GLY A 14 -11.58 -3.64 -2.09
N ASN A 15 -10.65 -3.75 -3.04
CA ASN A 15 -9.74 -4.89 -3.16
C ASN A 15 -8.34 -4.53 -2.63
N PRO A 16 -7.62 -5.49 -2.05
CA PRO A 16 -6.22 -5.30 -1.67
C PRO A 16 -5.34 -4.91 -2.87
N ILE A 17 -4.62 -3.80 -2.74
CA ILE A 17 -3.64 -3.33 -3.72
C ILE A 17 -2.28 -3.23 -3.05
N PHE A 18 -1.27 -3.83 -3.69
CA PHE A 18 0.13 -3.75 -3.28
C PHE A 18 0.97 -3.20 -4.42
N LEU A 19 1.79 -2.19 -4.13
CA LEU A 19 2.79 -1.71 -5.06
C LEU A 19 4.16 -2.28 -4.69
N LYS A 20 4.88 -2.79 -5.69
CA LYS A 20 6.25 -3.25 -5.55
C LYS A 20 7.19 -2.41 -6.39
N ASP A 21 8.43 -2.25 -5.92
CA ASP A 21 9.51 -1.75 -6.76
C ASP A 21 10.07 -2.85 -7.69
N GLN A 22 11.06 -2.48 -8.50
CA GLN A 22 11.73 -3.41 -9.42
C GLN A 22 12.56 -4.48 -8.71
N GLN A 23 12.83 -4.31 -7.41
CA GLN A 23 13.51 -5.28 -6.57
C GLN A 23 12.52 -6.18 -5.81
N HIS A 24 11.23 -6.15 -6.20
CA HIS A 24 10.13 -6.91 -5.59
C HIS A 24 9.83 -6.57 -4.12
N ARG A 25 10.28 -5.42 -3.63
CA ARG A 25 9.97 -4.93 -2.27
C ARG A 25 8.64 -4.19 -2.27
N TYR A 26 7.86 -4.33 -1.20
CA TYR A 26 6.63 -3.56 -1.02
C TYR A 26 6.95 -2.09 -0.74
N VAL A 27 6.35 -1.18 -1.51
CA VAL A 27 6.56 0.27 -1.38
C VAL A 27 5.27 1.05 -1.16
N PHE A 28 4.12 0.37 -1.14
CA PHE A 28 2.83 0.91 -0.75
C PHE A 28 1.82 -0.25 -0.64
N ALA A 29 0.85 -0.12 0.25
CA ALA A 29 -0.34 -0.96 0.26
C ALA A 29 -1.56 -0.08 0.58
N ASN A 30 -2.70 -0.31 -0.06
CA ASN A 30 -3.91 0.43 0.27
C ASN A 30 -4.48 -0.02 1.63
N ASP A 31 -5.47 0.71 2.15
CA ASP A 31 -6.06 0.43 3.46
C ASP A 31 -6.64 -0.99 3.53
N THR A 32 -7.39 -1.40 2.50
CA THR A 32 -7.92 -2.77 2.36
C THR A 32 -6.81 -3.84 2.44
N ALA A 33 -5.66 -3.61 1.81
CA ALA A 33 -4.53 -4.52 1.88
C ALA A 33 -3.91 -4.58 3.29
N CYS A 34 -3.81 -3.45 3.97
CA CYS A 34 -3.34 -3.39 5.36
C CYS A 34 -4.27 -4.17 6.30
N GLU A 35 -5.58 -4.03 6.13
CA GLU A 35 -6.59 -4.75 6.91
C GLU A 35 -6.51 -6.26 6.70
N VAL A 36 -6.38 -6.72 5.44
CA VAL A 36 -6.29 -8.15 5.11
C VAL A 36 -5.04 -8.81 5.70
N VAL A 37 -3.92 -8.09 5.71
CA VAL A 37 -2.64 -8.62 6.21
C VAL A 37 -2.48 -8.39 7.72
N GLY A 38 -3.25 -7.48 8.32
CA GLY A 38 -3.18 -7.13 9.74
C GLY A 38 -1.92 -6.34 10.11
N ILE A 39 -1.30 -5.66 9.14
CA ILE A 39 -0.07 -4.88 9.33
C ILE A 39 -0.37 -3.39 9.09
N PRO A 40 -0.03 -2.49 10.03
CA PRO A 40 -0.26 -1.07 9.84
C PRO A 40 0.70 -0.50 8.78
N HIS A 41 0.24 0.53 8.07
CA HIS A 41 0.95 1.11 6.93
C HIS A 41 2.40 1.54 7.26
N ASN A 42 2.64 2.02 8.49
CA ASN A 42 3.98 2.42 8.96
C ASN A 42 4.97 1.25 9.14
N ALA A 43 4.49 0.00 9.20
CA ALA A 43 5.32 -1.19 9.35
C ALA A 43 5.70 -1.84 8.01
N LEU A 44 5.15 -1.37 6.89
CA LEU A 44 5.47 -1.90 5.54
C LEU A 44 6.81 -1.38 4.99
N PHE A 45 7.48 -0.48 5.71
CA PHE A 45 8.67 0.28 5.25
C PHE A 45 9.93 0.07 6.09
N VAL A 46 10.05 -1.06 6.80
CA VAL A 46 11.31 -1.45 7.45
C VAL A 46 12.22 -2.18 6.46
N TRP A 47 13.02 -1.43 5.72
CA TRP A 47 14.15 -1.95 4.91
C TRP A 47 15.36 -1.04 5.05
#